data_AF-A0A9X1MQE1-F1
#
_entry.id   AF-A0A9X1MQE1-F1
#
_cell.length_a   1.000
_cell.length_b   1.000
_cell.length_c   1.000
_cell.angle_alpha   90.00
_cell.angle_beta   90.00
_cell.angle_gamma   90.00
#
_symmetry.space_group_name_H-M   'P 1'
#
loop_
_entity.id
_entity.type
_entity.pdbx_description
1 polymer ?
#
loop_
_entity_poly.entity_id
_entity_poly.type
_entity_poly.pdbx_seq_one_letter_code
_entity_poly.pdbx_strand_id
1 'polypeptide(L)'
;MAKRNTKKKPTVTHEEIVTHSIRLVDREGNDRIMLHASAEEPGLAGIQIVGSSGFPRLELQVANDGEVGIRITNQENQNVIQIGVNQTGNGFSISTKDGSPVIMMGVNSEQFGPFGPTQGNMVIRDAATNEQTIIPNPNKKQL
;
A
#
# COMPACT_ATOMS: atom_id res chain seq x y z
N MET A 1 25.91 -27.26 -45.87
CA MET A 1 25.83 -26.62 -44.53
C MET A 1 25.48 -25.15 -44.71
N ALA A 2 24.25 -24.73 -44.35
CA ALA A 2 23.81 -23.35 -44.49
C ALA A 2 24.27 -22.49 -43.30
N LYS A 3 24.95 -21.37 -43.58
CA LYS A 3 25.40 -20.41 -42.56
C LYS A 3 24.17 -19.68 -41.99
N ARG A 4 23.84 -19.97 -40.74
CA ARG A 4 22.76 -19.32 -39.99
C ARG A 4 23.19 -17.89 -39.68
N ASN A 5 22.59 -16.92 -40.36
CA ASN A 5 22.90 -15.51 -40.20
C ASN A 5 22.17 -14.98 -38.95
N THR A 6 22.86 -14.90 -37.82
CA THR A 6 22.29 -14.36 -36.56
C THR A 6 22.30 -12.84 -36.62
N LYS A 7 21.16 -12.24 -37.01
CA LYS A 7 20.95 -10.79 -36.86
C LYS A 7 21.07 -10.43 -35.38
N LYS A 8 22.06 -9.59 -35.02
CA LYS A 8 22.17 -8.98 -33.69
C LYS A 8 20.87 -8.22 -33.40
N LYS A 9 20.25 -8.50 -32.25
CA LYS A 9 19.10 -7.72 -31.75
C LYS A 9 19.57 -6.29 -31.51
N PRO A 10 18.79 -5.27 -31.93
CA PRO A 10 19.12 -3.88 -31.63
C PRO A 10 19.13 -3.66 -30.11
N THR A 11 20.18 -3.00 -29.62
CA THR A 11 20.27 -2.54 -28.23
C THR A 11 19.42 -1.28 -28.11
N VAL A 12 18.36 -1.34 -27.32
CA VAL A 12 17.58 -0.16 -26.94
C VAL A 12 18.34 0.56 -25.83
N THR A 13 18.75 1.80 -26.07
CA THR A 13 19.25 2.70 -25.02
C THR A 13 18.05 3.40 -24.41
N HIS A 14 17.84 3.24 -23.10
CA HIS A 14 16.81 3.96 -22.37
C HIS A 14 17.39 5.28 -21.84
N GLU A 15 16.69 6.38 -22.08
CA GLU A 15 16.96 7.66 -21.40
C GLU A 15 16.31 7.61 -20.01
N GLU A 16 17.05 8.01 -18.97
CA GLU A 16 16.61 7.96 -17.58
C GLU A 16 16.54 9.38 -16.99
N ILE A 17 15.49 9.62 -16.20
CA ILE A 17 15.38 10.82 -15.36
C ILE A 17 15.62 10.39 -13.91
N VAL A 18 16.72 10.85 -13.33
CA VAL A 18 17.07 10.62 -11.92
C VAL A 18 16.79 11.88 -11.12
N THR A 19 15.84 11.81 -10.19
CA THR A 19 15.46 12.92 -9.31
C THR A 19 14.94 12.40 -7.97
N HIS A 20 15.02 13.24 -6.95
CA HIS A 20 14.40 12.96 -5.65
C HIS A 20 12.88 13.15 -5.68
N SER A 21 12.38 14.05 -6.54
CA SER A 21 10.95 14.25 -6.70
C SER A 21 10.54 14.74 -8.09
N ILE A 22 9.31 14.38 -8.46
CA ILE A 22 8.56 14.94 -9.60
C ILE A 22 7.20 15.37 -9.05
N ARG A 23 6.81 16.61 -9.32
CA ARG A 23 5.55 17.20 -8.84
C ARG A 23 4.70 17.63 -10.03
N LEU A 24 3.43 17.27 -10.01
CA LEU A 24 2.41 17.85 -10.86
C LEU A 24 1.63 18.87 -10.03
N VAL A 25 1.66 20.12 -10.47
CA VAL A 25 0.96 21.23 -9.82
C VAL A 25 -0.28 21.65 -10.63
N ASP A 26 -1.30 22.18 -9.96
CA ASP A 26 -2.43 22.86 -10.60
C ASP A 26 -2.06 24.28 -11.06
N ARG A 27 -3.05 25.03 -11.57
CA ARG A 27 -2.82 26.38 -12.12
C ARG A 27 -2.46 27.40 -11.04
N GLU A 28 -2.90 27.12 -9.83
CA GLU A 28 -2.67 27.90 -8.63
C GLU A 28 -1.31 27.56 -7.99
N GLY A 29 -0.62 26.52 -8.48
CA GLY A 29 0.69 26.08 -8.01
C GLY A 29 0.64 25.06 -6.87
N ASN A 30 -0.55 24.51 -6.54
CA ASN A 30 -0.68 23.49 -5.51
C ASN A 30 -0.35 22.11 -6.07
N ASP A 31 0.27 21.25 -5.26
CA ASP A 31 0.53 19.88 -5.64
C ASP A 31 -0.77 19.08 -5.82
N ARG A 32 -0.78 18.26 -6.87
CA ARG A 32 -1.85 17.32 -7.19
C ARG A 32 -1.34 15.90 -7.24
N ILE A 33 -0.12 15.69 -7.74
CA ILE A 33 0.55 14.40 -7.75
C ILE A 33 2.03 14.61 -7.39
N MET A 34 2.56 13.75 -6.53
CA MET A 34 3.97 13.77 -6.15
C MET A 34 4.55 12.37 -6.29
N LEU A 35 5.63 12.23 -7.04
CA LEU A 35 6.54 11.08 -6.97
C LEU A 35 7.73 11.55 -6.15
N HIS A 36 8.05 10.88 -5.05
CA HIS A 36 9.10 11.36 -4.15
C HIS A 36 9.80 10.22 -3.40
N ALA A 37 11.06 10.44 -3.06
CA ALA A 37 11.72 9.78 -1.95
C ALA A 37 11.56 10.67 -0.69
N SER A 38 11.19 10.09 0.44
CA SER A 38 11.05 10.82 1.69
C SER A 38 12.39 11.35 2.18
N ALA A 39 12.40 12.63 2.55
CA ALA A 39 13.56 13.24 3.20
C ALA A 39 13.60 12.92 4.71
N GLU A 40 12.45 12.61 5.31
CA GLU A 40 12.30 12.39 6.74
C GLU A 40 12.48 10.91 7.11
N GLU A 41 12.11 10.00 6.21
CA GLU A 41 12.20 8.56 6.39
C GLU A 41 13.08 7.96 5.29
N PRO A 42 14.40 7.79 5.54
CA PRO A 42 15.34 7.28 4.55
C PRO A 42 14.89 5.93 3.96
N GLY A 43 14.78 5.90 2.63
CA GLY A 43 14.38 4.73 1.85
C GLY A 43 12.87 4.50 1.76
N LEU A 44 12.05 5.40 2.30
CA LEU A 44 10.65 5.50 1.91
C LEU A 44 10.57 6.19 0.54
N ALA A 45 9.89 5.56 -0.40
CA ALA A 45 9.54 6.15 -1.69
C ALA A 45 8.04 6.04 -1.91
N GLY A 46 7.42 7.05 -2.52
CA GLY A 46 5.99 7.07 -2.70
C GLY A 46 5.47 7.89 -3.87
N ILE A 47 4.27 7.52 -4.29
CA ILE A 47 3.41 8.27 -5.21
C ILE A 47 2.19 8.73 -4.42
N GLN A 48 1.96 10.03 -4.38
CA GLN A 48 0.82 10.61 -3.68
C GLN A 48 -0.08 11.38 -4.65
N ILE A 49 -1.39 11.25 -4.46
CA ILE A 49 -2.39 12.19 -5.00
C ILE A 49 -2.80 13.10 -3.86
N VAL A 50 -2.64 14.40 -4.08
CA VAL A 50 -2.82 15.42 -3.05
C VAL A 50 -4.16 16.13 -3.24
N GLY A 51 -4.92 16.26 -2.15
CA GLY A 51 -6.19 16.96 -2.12
C GLY A 51 -6.02 18.48 -2.14
N SER A 52 -7.12 19.23 -2.31
CA SER A 52 -7.10 20.70 -2.25
C SER A 52 -6.65 21.28 -0.90
N SER A 53 -6.68 20.48 0.17
CA SER A 53 -6.18 20.88 1.49
C SER A 53 -4.66 20.69 1.65
N GLY A 54 -3.95 20.24 0.63
CA GLY A 54 -2.51 19.95 0.69
C GLY A 54 -2.17 18.60 1.34
N PHE A 55 -3.16 17.86 1.85
CA PHE A 55 -2.94 16.53 2.41
C PHE A 55 -3.04 15.45 1.31
N PRO A 56 -2.22 14.39 1.38
CA PRO A 56 -2.43 13.20 0.56
C PRO A 56 -3.86 12.67 0.72
N ARG A 57 -4.41 12.11 -0.36
CA ARG A 57 -5.72 11.42 -0.41
C ARG A 57 -5.59 9.99 -0.87
N LEU A 58 -4.59 9.72 -1.71
CA LEU A 58 -4.15 8.40 -2.10
C LEU A 58 -2.63 8.38 -2.02
N GLU A 59 -2.07 7.31 -1.50
CA GLU A 59 -0.64 7.08 -1.39
C GLU A 59 -0.33 5.64 -1.78
N LEU A 60 0.67 5.47 -2.65
CA LEU A 60 1.36 4.21 -2.88
C LEU A 60 2.77 4.38 -2.33
N GLN A 61 3.22 3.48 -1.47
CA GLN A 61 4.50 3.62 -0.79
C GLN A 61 5.28 2.30 -0.76
N VAL A 62 6.60 2.42 -0.75
CA VAL A 62 7.56 1.35 -0.49
C VAL A 62 8.54 1.87 0.56
N ALA A 63 8.65 1.17 1.68
CA ALA A 63 9.60 1.47 2.75
C ALA A 63 10.95 0.78 2.51
N ASN A 64 11.94 1.14 3.32
CA ASN A 64 13.33 0.69 3.15
C ASN A 64 13.56 -0.80 3.44
N ASP A 65 12.68 -1.40 4.24
CA ASP A 65 12.66 -2.81 4.63
C ASP A 65 11.83 -3.67 3.66
N GLY A 66 11.33 -3.05 2.59
CA GLY A 66 10.53 -3.68 1.56
C GLY A 66 9.03 -3.73 1.88
N GLU A 67 8.57 -3.13 2.99
CA GLU A 67 7.14 -2.99 3.22
C GLU A 67 6.50 -2.13 2.13
N VAL A 68 5.38 -2.58 1.57
CA VAL A 68 4.64 -1.86 0.54
C VAL A 68 3.22 -1.59 0.99
N GLY A 69 2.71 -0.42 0.62
CA GLY A 69 1.39 0.03 1.07
C GLY A 69 0.64 0.82 0.02
N ILE A 70 -0.69 0.69 0.06
CA ILE A 70 -1.64 1.61 -0.55
C ILE A 70 -2.51 2.17 0.56
N ARG A 71 -2.69 3.48 0.60
CA ARG A 71 -3.47 4.16 1.63
C ARG A 71 -4.39 5.19 1.01
N ILE A 72 -5.62 5.25 1.49
CA ILE A 72 -6.58 6.32 1.20
C ILE A 72 -6.90 7.02 2.51
N THR A 73 -6.84 8.34 2.48
CA THR A 73 -7.06 9.22 3.63
C THR A 73 -8.27 10.13 3.40
N ASN A 74 -9.00 10.40 4.48
CA ASN A 74 -10.11 11.34 4.45
C ASN A 74 -9.63 12.80 4.48
N GLN A 75 -10.59 13.74 4.57
CA GLN A 75 -10.30 15.18 4.61
C GLN A 75 -9.47 15.65 5.79
N GLU A 76 -9.59 14.94 6.91
CA GLU A 76 -8.91 15.17 8.19
C GLU A 76 -7.55 14.44 8.27
N ASN A 77 -7.08 13.88 7.14
CA ASN A 77 -5.83 13.12 7.02
C ASN A 77 -5.80 11.81 7.84
N GLN A 78 -6.96 11.21 8.07
CA GLN A 78 -7.07 9.90 8.71
C GLN A 78 -7.17 8.78 7.67
N ASN A 79 -6.46 7.68 7.91
CA ASN A 79 -6.51 6.49 7.05
C ASN A 79 -7.90 5.86 7.12
N VAL A 80 -8.57 5.78 5.97
CA VAL A 80 -9.89 5.13 5.85
C VAL A 80 -9.81 3.81 5.12
N ILE A 81 -8.84 3.64 4.23
CA ILE A 81 -8.56 2.36 3.56
C ILE A 81 -7.05 2.16 3.52
N GLN A 82 -6.60 0.96 3.86
CA GLN A 82 -5.20 0.60 3.75
C GLN A 82 -5.06 -0.83 3.20
N ILE A 83 -4.14 -1.03 2.26
CA ILE A 83 -3.64 -2.34 1.86
C ILE A 83 -2.15 -2.32 2.20
N GLY A 84 -1.66 -3.36 2.86
CA GLY A 84 -0.24 -3.47 3.22
C GLY A 84 0.29 -4.87 2.97
N VAL A 85 1.55 -4.94 2.58
CA VAL A 85 2.33 -6.18 2.53
C VAL A 85 3.66 -5.90 3.22
N ASN A 86 4.03 -6.77 4.15
CA ASN A 86 5.29 -6.75 4.83
C ASN A 86 5.89 -8.16 4.95
N GLN A 87 7.02 -8.25 5.65
CA GLN A 87 7.75 -9.51 5.79
C GLN A 87 6.97 -10.57 6.57
N THR A 88 6.04 -10.16 7.43
CA THR A 88 5.25 -11.06 8.26
C THR A 88 3.87 -11.34 7.67
N GLY A 89 3.42 -10.59 6.66
CA GLY A 89 2.10 -10.84 6.11
C GLY A 89 1.59 -9.81 5.13
N ASN A 90 0.33 -9.97 4.76
CA ASN A 90 -0.39 -9.03 3.92
C ASN A 90 -1.79 -8.82 4.45
N GLY A 91 -2.34 -7.63 4.26
CA GLY A 91 -3.69 -7.35 4.69
C GLY A 91 -4.29 -6.09 4.11
N PHE A 92 -5.51 -5.87 4.55
CA PHE A 92 -6.41 -4.84 4.11
C PHE A 92 -7.27 -4.41 5.30
N SER A 93 -7.45 -3.10 5.44
CA SER A 93 -8.39 -2.54 6.39
C SER A 93 -9.26 -1.45 5.77
N ILE A 94 -10.49 -1.36 6.25
CA ILE A 94 -11.39 -0.22 6.08
C ILE A 94 -11.71 0.29 7.47
N SER A 95 -11.55 1.59 7.67
CA SER A 95 -11.87 2.27 8.92
C SER A 95 -13.02 3.26 8.73
N THR A 96 -13.71 3.56 9.82
CA THR A 96 -14.60 4.72 9.93
C THR A 96 -13.82 6.01 9.77
N LYS A 97 -14.56 7.12 9.64
CA LYS A 97 -13.94 8.45 9.49
C LYS A 97 -12.99 8.79 10.63
N ASP A 98 -13.22 8.33 11.84
CA ASP A 98 -12.37 8.61 13.02
C ASP A 98 -11.13 7.70 13.11
N GLY A 99 -10.93 6.80 12.15
CA GLY A 99 -9.84 5.85 12.10
C GLY A 99 -10.13 4.48 12.73
N SER A 100 -11.31 4.29 13.34
CA SER A 100 -11.67 3.01 13.95
C SER A 100 -11.88 1.91 12.88
N PRO A 101 -11.24 0.73 13.00
CA PRO A 101 -11.36 -0.30 11.98
C PRO A 101 -12.76 -0.93 11.96
N VAL A 102 -13.37 -1.01 10.78
CA VAL A 102 -14.63 -1.70 10.50
C VAL A 102 -14.36 -3.07 9.88
N ILE A 103 -13.44 -3.12 8.91
CA ILE A 103 -13.05 -4.34 8.23
C ILE A 103 -11.56 -4.47 8.38
N MET A 104 -11.10 -5.65 8.81
CA MET A 104 -9.69 -6.01 8.84
C MET A 104 -9.55 -7.43 8.34
N MET A 105 -8.84 -7.58 7.23
CA MET A 105 -8.57 -8.88 6.64
C MET A 105 -7.08 -8.99 6.37
N GLY A 106 -6.51 -10.16 6.60
CA GLY A 106 -5.12 -10.39 6.27
C GLY A 106 -4.66 -11.76 6.66
N VAL A 107 -3.48 -12.07 6.18
CA VAL A 107 -2.73 -13.25 6.57
C VAL A 107 -1.43 -12.74 7.17
N ASN A 108 -1.23 -13.00 8.44
CA ASN A 108 0.05 -12.83 9.11
C ASN A 108 0.70 -14.22 9.24
N SER A 109 2.02 -14.30 9.39
CA SER A 109 2.79 -15.44 9.87
C SER A 109 2.94 -15.42 11.39
N GLU A 110 2.66 -14.28 12.01
CA GLU A 110 2.65 -14.04 13.46
C GLU A 110 1.23 -13.86 14.02
N GLN A 111 1.07 -14.07 15.34
CA GLN A 111 -0.25 -14.26 15.98
C GLN A 111 -1.12 -12.99 16.07
N PHE A 112 -0.49 -11.82 16.09
CA PHE A 112 -1.17 -10.52 16.23
C PHE A 112 -0.39 -9.45 15.48
N GLY A 113 -0.82 -9.14 14.25
CA GLY A 113 -0.36 -7.95 13.52
C GLY A 113 -1.53 -7.02 13.21
N PRO A 114 -1.25 -5.80 12.72
CA PRO A 114 -2.28 -4.83 12.33
C PRO A 114 -3.19 -5.33 11.20
N PHE A 115 -2.92 -6.52 10.64
CA PHE A 115 -3.64 -7.15 9.53
C PHE A 115 -4.49 -8.37 9.95
N GLY A 116 -4.71 -8.58 11.25
CA GLY A 116 -5.54 -9.68 11.76
C GLY A 116 -4.75 -10.97 12.08
N PRO A 117 -5.41 -11.98 12.69
CA PRO A 117 -4.73 -13.18 13.18
C PRO A 117 -4.26 -14.12 12.06
N THR A 118 -3.16 -14.82 12.34
CA THR A 118 -2.54 -15.88 11.52
C THR A 118 -3.53 -16.97 11.14
N GLN A 119 -3.48 -17.37 9.86
CA GLN A 119 -4.10 -18.58 9.35
C GLN A 119 -5.60 -18.74 9.67
N GLY A 120 -6.39 -18.09 8.83
CA GLY A 120 -7.51 -18.77 8.19
C GLY A 120 -8.89 -18.22 8.49
N ASN A 121 -9.04 -17.33 9.45
CA ASN A 121 -10.35 -16.82 9.79
C ASN A 121 -10.50 -15.38 9.30
N MET A 122 -11.60 -15.08 8.60
CA MET A 122 -11.98 -13.70 8.35
C MET A 122 -12.53 -13.13 9.65
N VAL A 123 -12.00 -12.00 10.10
CA VAL A 123 -12.49 -11.31 11.29
C VAL A 123 -13.25 -10.08 10.82
N ILE A 124 -14.55 -10.05 11.06
CA ILE A 124 -15.39 -8.87 10.85
C ILE A 124 -15.62 -8.24 12.23
N ARG A 125 -15.30 -6.95 12.37
CA ARG A 125 -15.60 -6.19 13.60
C ARG A 125 -16.79 -5.28 13.34
N ASP A 126 -17.75 -5.31 14.25
CA ASP A 126 -18.74 -4.25 14.31
C ASP A 126 -18.08 -3.02 14.94
N ALA A 127 -18.03 -1.90 14.20
CA ALA A 127 -17.36 -0.69 14.67
C ALA A 127 -18.14 0.07 15.75
N ALA A 128 -19.44 -0.16 15.88
CA ALA A 128 -20.28 0.49 16.89
C ALA A 128 -20.27 -0.28 18.21
N THR A 129 -20.25 -1.61 18.16
CA THR A 129 -20.33 -2.47 19.37
C THR A 129 -18.99 -3.09 19.76
N ASN A 130 -17.98 -3.01 18.89
CA ASN A 130 -16.68 -3.68 19.02
C ASN A 130 -16.79 -5.22 19.08
N GLU A 131 -17.94 -5.78 18.69
CA GLU A 131 -18.15 -7.21 18.60
C GLU A 131 -17.35 -7.81 17.43
N GLN A 132 -16.86 -9.04 17.61
CA GLN A 132 -16.03 -9.74 16.62
C GLN A 132 -16.78 -10.97 16.10
N THR A 133 -17.01 -10.99 14.79
CA THR A 133 -17.41 -12.21 14.06
C THR A 133 -16.17 -12.85 13.47
N ILE A 134 -15.86 -14.06 13.92
CA ILE A 134 -14.76 -14.86 13.39
C ILE A 134 -15.35 -15.91 12.44
N ILE A 135 -15.11 -15.77 11.15
CA ILE A 135 -15.52 -16.74 10.12
C ILE A 135 -14.38 -17.74 9.94
N PRO A 136 -14.56 -19.02 10.32
CA PRO A 136 -13.48 -20.01 10.30
C PRO A 136 -12.98 -20.36 8.90
N ASN A 137 -11.69 -20.71 8.76
CA ASN A 137 -11.17 -21.29 7.51
C ASN A 137 -11.81 -22.66 7.27
N PRO A 138 -12.48 -22.90 6.14
CA PRO A 138 -12.94 -24.24 5.80
C PRO A 138 -11.77 -25.22 5.55
N ASN A 139 -10.57 -24.72 5.24
CA ASN A 139 -9.40 -25.56 4.89
C ASN A 139 -8.42 -25.81 6.05
N LYS A 140 -8.70 -25.30 7.26
CA LYS A 140 -7.82 -25.51 8.42
C LYS A 140 -8.10 -26.90 9.00
N LYS A 141 -7.24 -27.87 8.67
CA LYS A 141 -7.25 -29.18 9.34
C LYS A 141 -7.06 -28.96 10.84
N GLN A 142 -8.01 -29.44 11.64
CA GLN A 142 -7.82 -29.52 13.09
C GLN A 142 -6.71 -30.55 13.32
N LEU A 143 -5.55 -30.07 13.77
CA LEU A 143 -4.46 -30.90 14.27
C LEU A 143 -4.69 -31.19 15.75
#